data_AF-A0A9D2H3B7-F1
#
_entry.id   AF-A0A9D2H3B7-F1
#
_cell.length_a   1.000
_cell.length_b   1.000
_cell.length_c   1.000
_cell.angle_alpha   90.00
_cell.angle_beta   90.00
_cell.angle_gamma   90.00
#
_symmetry.space_group_name_H-M   'P 1'
#
loop_
_entity.id
_entity.type
_entity.pdbx_description
1 polymer ?
#
loop_
_entity_poly.entity_id
_entity_poly.type
_entity_poly.pdbx_seq_one_letter_code
_entity_poly.pdbx_strand_id
1 'polypeptide(L)'
;MVKSLLSILLAGMLLVGAAVFEGIYLKRQFSAFGEEVAVLIQKAEEGEAGEEDGEAVYASWERRRDELHIWIPHNDISRIDDYLSESIRCLREHERELALSKLEIVARLCETLPSTYLVSLPNLF
;
A
#
# COMPACT_ATOMS: atom_id res chain seq x y z
N MET A 1 -2.07 -14.38 42.92
CA MET A 1 -3.09 -13.68 42.11
C MET A 1 -2.58 -12.37 41.50
N VAL A 2 -1.92 -11.48 42.26
CA VAL A 2 -1.38 -10.21 41.73
C VAL A 2 -0.37 -10.39 40.57
N LYS A 3 0.53 -11.38 40.66
CA LYS A 3 1.49 -11.69 39.58
C LYS A 3 0.82 -12.15 38.28
N SER A 4 -0.32 -12.84 38.38
CA SER A 4 -1.10 -13.31 37.23
C SER A 4 -1.88 -12.15 36.59
N LEU A 5 -2.44 -11.24 37.40
CA LEU A 5 -3.07 -10.02 36.91
C LEU A 5 -2.06 -9.12 36.18
N LEU A 6 -0.85 -8.99 36.73
CA LEU A 6 0.23 -8.21 36.13
C LEU A 6 0.66 -8.80 34.78
N SER A 7 0.78 -10.12 34.67
CA SER A 7 1.11 -10.76 33.38
C SER A 7 0.01 -10.57 32.33
N ILE A 8 -1.26 -10.60 32.73
CA ILE A 8 -2.39 -10.36 31.82
C ILE A 8 -2.37 -8.91 31.33
N LEU A 9 -2.15 -7.95 32.23
CA LEU A 9 -2.01 -6.53 31.87
C LEU A 9 -0.83 -6.29 30.94
N LEU A 10 0.33 -6.91 31.21
CA LEU A 10 1.51 -6.78 30.37
C LEU A 10 1.28 -7.37 28.97
N ALA A 11 0.65 -8.54 28.90
CA ALA A 11 0.28 -9.16 27.62
C ALA A 11 -0.72 -8.29 26.84
N GLY A 12 -1.74 -7.73 27.51
CA GLY A 12 -2.68 -6.81 26.90
C GLY A 12 -1.99 -5.55 26.36
N MET A 13 -1.07 -4.97 27.11
CA MET A 13 -0.29 -3.81 26.67
C MET A 13 0.57 -4.12 25.45
N LEU A 14 1.20 -5.30 25.40
CA LEU A 14 1.99 -5.74 24.25
C LEU A 14 1.13 -5.91 22.99
N LEU A 15 -0.05 -6.51 23.12
CA LEU A 15 -0.97 -6.71 21.99
C LEU A 15 -1.49 -5.37 21.45
N VAL A 16 -1.90 -4.46 22.33
CA VAL A 16 -2.33 -3.11 21.93
C VAL A 16 -1.18 -2.35 21.27
N GLY A 17 0.02 -2.43 21.84
CA GLY A 17 1.21 -1.81 21.27
C GLY A 17 1.52 -2.35 19.87
N ALA A 18 1.45 -3.66 19.68
CA ALA A 18 1.67 -4.30 18.38
C ALA A 18 0.62 -3.85 17.35
N ALA A 19 -0.66 -3.83 17.71
CA ALA A 19 -1.73 -3.40 16.81
C ALA A 19 -1.60 -1.93 16.38
N VAL A 20 -1.23 -1.04 17.31
CA VAL A 20 -0.96 0.37 16.99
C VAL A 20 0.26 0.51 16.09
N PHE A 21 1.33 -0.24 16.37
CA PHE A 21 2.54 -0.23 15.56
C PHE A 21 2.28 -0.69 14.12
N GLU A 22 1.56 -1.80 13.96
CA GLU A 22 1.15 -2.35 12.66
C GLU A 22 0.38 -1.31 11.84
N GLY A 23 -0.63 -0.67 12.44
CA GLY A 23 -1.43 0.35 11.76
C GLY A 23 -0.61 1.56 11.30
N ILE A 24 0.31 2.05 12.13
CA ILE A 24 1.19 3.17 11.78
C ILE A 24 2.16 2.77 10.65
N TYR A 25 2.76 1.59 10.77
CA TYR A 25 3.71 1.08 9.78
C TYR A 25 3.04 0.91 8.42
N LEU A 26 1.86 0.27 8.38
CA LEU A 26 1.08 0.05 7.17
C LEU A 26 0.73 1.37 6.48
N LYS A 27 0.18 2.33 7.23
CA LYS A 27 -0.18 3.66 6.72
C LYS A 27 1.03 4.38 6.13
N ARG A 28 2.19 4.28 6.78
CA ARG A 28 3.42 4.92 6.29
C ARG A 28 3.89 4.30 4.98
N GLN A 29 3.85 2.98 4.85
CA GLN A 29 4.28 2.30 3.62
C GLN A 29 3.40 2.67 2.43
N PHE A 30 2.08 2.63 2.60
CA PHE A 30 1.15 3.01 1.53
C PHE A 30 1.16 4.50 1.23
N SER A 31 1.36 5.37 2.21
CA SER A 31 1.50 6.81 1.96
C SER A 31 2.74 7.11 1.13
N ALA A 32 3.89 6.49 1.47
CA ALA A 32 5.12 6.67 0.74
C ALA A 32 5.02 6.10 -0.70
N PHE A 33 4.38 4.95 -0.86
CA PHE A 33 4.14 4.37 -2.18
C PHE A 33 3.16 5.22 -3.00
N GLY A 34 2.09 5.71 -2.38
CA GLY A 34 1.12 6.60 -3.03
C GLY A 34 1.73 7.90 -3.52
N GLU A 35 2.70 8.48 -2.80
CA GLU A 35 3.47 9.64 -3.26
C GLU A 35 4.29 9.32 -4.53
N GLU A 36 4.95 8.16 -4.59
CA GLU A 36 5.69 7.73 -5.79
C GLU A 36 4.76 7.54 -7.00
N VAL A 37 3.58 6.94 -6.77
CA VAL A 37 2.55 6.79 -7.81
C VAL A 37 2.01 8.15 -8.25
N ALA A 38 1.80 9.10 -7.33
CA ALA A 38 1.35 10.46 -7.66
C ALA A 38 2.37 11.20 -8.53
N VAL A 39 3.66 11.05 -8.26
CA VAL A 39 4.73 11.60 -9.11
C VAL A 39 4.70 10.97 -10.51
N LEU A 40 4.49 9.66 -10.60
CA LEU A 40 4.35 8.98 -11.89
C LEU A 40 3.11 9.44 -12.66
N ILE A 41 1.98 9.64 -11.98
CA ILE A 41 0.76 10.21 -12.58
C ILE A 41 1.06 11.61 -13.13
N GLN A 42 1.69 12.48 -12.34
CA GLN A 42 2.02 13.83 -12.79
C GLN A 42 2.91 13.81 -14.04
N LYS A 43 3.97 12.98 -14.03
CA LYS A 43 4.84 12.81 -15.21
C LYS A 43 4.07 12.27 -16.42
N ALA A 44 3.12 11.37 -16.20
CA ALA A 44 2.29 10.82 -17.26
C ALA A 44 1.33 11.87 -17.82
N GLU A 45 0.76 12.75 -17.00
CA GLU A 45 -0.05 13.89 -17.44
C GLU A 45 0.76 14.87 -18.30
N GLU A 46 1.98 15.19 -17.88
CA GLU A 46 2.93 16.05 -18.59
C GLU A 46 3.47 15.41 -19.89
N GLY A 47 3.25 14.10 -20.07
CA GLY A 47 3.71 13.34 -21.25
C GLY A 47 5.19 12.97 -21.20
N GLU A 48 5.81 13.07 -20.03
CA GLU A 48 7.23 12.78 -19.79
C GLU A 48 7.46 11.38 -19.20
N ALA A 49 6.40 10.69 -18.73
CA ALA A 49 6.53 9.35 -18.17
C ALA A 49 6.83 8.30 -19.25
N GLY A 50 7.93 7.57 -19.05
CA GLY A 50 8.28 6.39 -19.85
C GLY A 50 8.05 5.07 -19.11
N GLU A 51 8.31 3.96 -19.81
CA GLU A 51 8.33 2.60 -19.22
C GLU A 51 9.31 2.54 -18.03
N GLU A 52 10.47 3.17 -18.13
CA GLU A 52 11.49 3.20 -17.07
C GLU A 52 11.00 3.84 -15.76
N ASP A 53 10.18 4.89 -15.84
CA ASP A 53 9.59 5.52 -14.64
C ASP A 53 8.58 4.56 -13.98
N GLY A 54 7.79 3.86 -14.78
CA GLY A 54 6.84 2.86 -14.30
C GLY A 54 7.53 1.66 -13.64
N GLU A 55 8.60 1.15 -14.26
CA GLU A 55 9.44 0.08 -13.71
C GLU A 55 10.15 0.51 -12.42
N ALA A 56 10.57 1.78 -12.31
CA ALA A 56 11.15 2.31 -11.07
C ALA A 56 10.13 2.28 -9.92
N VAL A 57 8.87 2.67 -10.18
CA VAL A 57 7.78 2.59 -9.20
C VAL A 57 7.45 1.12 -8.89
N TYR A 58 7.48 0.22 -9.88
CA TYR A 58 7.29 -1.22 -9.68
C TYR A 58 8.36 -1.83 -8.77
N ALA A 59 9.64 -1.58 -9.04
CA ALA A 59 10.74 -2.05 -8.20
C ALA A 59 10.66 -1.48 -6.76
N SER A 60 10.06 -0.31 -6.62
CA SER A 60 9.80 0.32 -5.33
C SER A 60 8.62 -0.31 -4.58
N TRP A 61 7.56 -0.68 -5.30
CA TRP A 61 6.46 -1.48 -4.79
C TRP A 61 6.93 -2.87 -4.37
N GLU A 62 7.73 -3.55 -5.20
CA GLU A 62 8.20 -4.91 -4.96
C GLU A 62 8.91 -5.06 -3.62
N ARG A 63 9.83 -4.12 -3.33
CA ARG A 63 10.54 -4.07 -2.04
C ARG A 63 9.59 -3.91 -0.85
N ARG A 64 8.50 -3.15 -1.00
CA ARG A 64 7.51 -2.94 0.06
C ARG A 64 6.57 -4.13 0.19
N ARG A 65 6.16 -4.72 -0.92
CA ARG A 65 5.32 -5.93 -0.99
C ARG A 65 5.93 -7.06 -0.16
N ASP A 66 7.24 -7.26 -0.28
CA ASP A 66 7.94 -8.32 0.45
C ASP A 66 7.87 -8.14 1.98
N GLU A 67 7.76 -6.90 2.46
CA GLU A 67 7.53 -6.59 3.88
C GLU A 67 6.04 -6.64 4.26
N LEU A 68 5.16 -6.26 3.33
CA LEU A 68 3.72 -6.10 3.54
C LEU A 68 2.92 -7.41 3.42
N HIS A 69 3.43 -8.45 2.76
CA HIS A 69 2.69 -9.70 2.53
C HIS A 69 2.29 -10.44 3.81
N ILE A 70 2.96 -10.14 4.94
CA ILE A 70 2.63 -10.71 6.26
C ILE A 70 1.40 -10.03 6.87
N TRP A 71 1.16 -8.76 6.48
CA TRP A 71 0.17 -7.88 7.11
C TRP A 71 -1.10 -7.70 6.26
N ILE A 72 -1.03 -7.97 4.95
CA ILE A 72 -2.09 -7.68 3.99
C ILE A 72 -2.49 -8.96 3.23
N PRO A 73 -3.79 -9.16 2.93
CA PRO A 73 -4.24 -10.22 2.03
C PRO A 73 -3.52 -10.19 0.68
N HIS A 74 -3.08 -11.36 0.21
CA HIS A 74 -2.44 -11.51 -1.10
C HIS A 74 -3.30 -10.99 -2.26
N ASN A 75 -4.63 -11.04 -2.15
CA ASN A 75 -5.53 -10.52 -3.19
C ASN A 75 -5.36 -9.01 -3.42
N ASP A 76 -5.16 -8.23 -2.37
CA ASP A 76 -5.01 -6.77 -2.48
C ASP A 76 -3.63 -6.40 -3.03
N ILE A 77 -2.60 -7.20 -2.68
CA ILE A 77 -1.28 -7.11 -3.29
C ILE A 77 -1.35 -7.40 -4.80
N SER A 78 -1.98 -8.52 -5.18
CA SER A 78 -2.12 -8.89 -6.60
C SER A 78 -2.88 -7.83 -7.40
N ARG A 79 -3.90 -7.20 -6.81
CA ARG A 79 -4.61 -6.09 -7.48
C ARG A 79 -3.69 -4.91 -7.78
N ILE A 80 -2.80 -4.53 -6.86
CA ILE A 80 -1.82 -3.47 -7.12
C ILE A 80 -0.84 -3.92 -8.20
N ASP A 81 -0.31 -5.13 -8.10
CA ASP A 81 0.62 -5.70 -9.09
C ASP A 81 0.02 -5.68 -10.51
N ASP A 82 -1.23 -6.11 -10.65
CA ASP A 82 -1.94 -6.16 -11.94
C ASP A 82 -2.09 -4.76 -12.55
N TYR A 83 -2.62 -3.80 -11.78
CA TYR A 83 -2.84 -2.44 -12.29
C TYR A 83 -1.53 -1.69 -12.58
N LEU A 84 -0.49 -1.91 -11.77
CA LEU A 84 0.82 -1.32 -12.03
C LEU A 84 1.42 -1.91 -13.31
N SER A 85 1.38 -3.22 -13.48
CA SER A 85 1.89 -3.91 -14.69
C SER A 85 1.14 -3.48 -15.95
N GLU A 86 -0.20 -3.35 -15.87
CA GLU A 86 -1.01 -2.82 -16.96
C GLU A 86 -0.65 -1.37 -17.30
N SER A 87 -0.44 -0.53 -16.27
CA SER A 87 -0.05 0.87 -16.49
C SER A 87 1.29 1.00 -17.20
N ILE A 88 2.27 0.17 -16.83
CA ILE A 88 3.61 0.13 -17.45
C ILE A 88 3.48 -0.28 -18.92
N ARG A 89 2.66 -1.31 -19.21
CA ARG A 89 2.39 -1.72 -20.59
C ARG A 89 1.76 -0.58 -21.41
N CYS A 90 0.79 0.13 -20.85
CA CYS A 90 0.17 1.27 -21.52
C CYS A 90 1.14 2.43 -21.73
N LEU A 91 2.07 2.70 -20.78
CA LEU A 91 3.13 3.69 -20.96
C LEU A 91 4.05 3.30 -22.12
N ARG A 92 4.44 2.03 -22.22
CA ARG A 92 5.25 1.50 -23.34
C ARG A 92 4.54 1.61 -24.68
N GLU A 93 3.23 1.36 -24.72
CA GLU A 93 2.41 1.44 -25.94
C GLU A 93 1.96 2.87 -26.28
N HIS A 94 2.41 3.87 -25.51
CA HIS A 94 2.02 5.28 -25.61
C HIS A 94 0.51 5.52 -25.44
N GLU A 95 -0.21 4.58 -24.81
CA GLU A 95 -1.63 4.69 -24.45
C GLU A 95 -1.80 5.45 -23.12
N ARG A 96 -1.41 6.73 -23.12
CA ARG A 96 -1.32 7.55 -21.91
C ARG A 96 -2.63 7.67 -21.12
N GLU A 97 -3.77 7.81 -21.78
CA GLU A 97 -5.07 7.91 -21.08
C GLU A 97 -5.41 6.61 -20.33
N LEU A 98 -5.11 5.45 -20.94
CA LEU A 98 -5.27 4.17 -20.25
C LEU A 98 -4.28 4.04 -19.09
N ALA A 99 -3.01 4.40 -19.29
CA ALA A 99 -2.01 4.37 -18.24
C ALA A 99 -2.43 5.21 -17.02
N LEU A 100 -2.88 6.45 -17.25
CA LEU A 100 -3.39 7.34 -16.20
C LEU A 100 -4.57 6.72 -15.47
N SER A 101 -5.57 6.19 -16.19
CA SER A 101 -6.73 5.55 -15.56
C SER A 101 -6.34 4.39 -14.63
N LYS A 102 -5.28 3.65 -14.96
CA LYS A 102 -4.79 2.52 -14.17
C LYS A 102 -3.98 2.99 -12.97
N LEU A 103 -3.13 3.99 -13.15
CA LEU A 103 -2.37 4.62 -12.06
C LEU A 103 -3.28 5.29 -11.02
N GLU A 104 -4.37 5.95 -11.45
CA GLU A 104 -5.38 6.50 -10.54
C GLU A 104 -6.05 5.42 -9.67
N ILE A 105 -6.28 4.23 -10.24
CA ILE A 105 -6.79 3.09 -9.47
C ILE A 105 -5.76 2.68 -8.41
N VAL A 106 -4.47 2.58 -8.78
CA VAL A 106 -3.39 2.27 -7.83
C VAL A 106 -3.31 3.33 -6.72
N ALA A 107 -3.35 4.61 -7.06
CA ALA A 107 -3.35 5.70 -6.09
C ALA A 107 -4.54 5.58 -5.11
N ARG A 108 -5.73 5.30 -5.61
CA ARG A 108 -6.93 5.07 -4.78
C ARG A 108 -6.81 3.83 -3.89
N LEU A 109 -6.20 2.76 -4.38
CA LEU A 109 -5.91 1.58 -3.56
C LEU A 109 -4.96 1.94 -2.41
N CYS A 110 -3.94 2.77 -2.65
CA CYS A 110 -3.02 3.23 -1.60
C CYS A 110 -3.72 4.06 -0.51
N GLU A 111 -4.76 4.82 -0.85
CA GLU A 111 -5.54 5.58 0.13
C GLU A 111 -6.51 4.70 0.93
N THR A 112 -7.17 3.75 0.27
CA THR A 112 -8.27 2.96 0.84
C THR A 112 -7.79 1.76 1.65
N LEU A 113 -6.76 1.05 1.18
CA LEU A 113 -6.28 -0.18 1.81
C LEU A 113 -5.83 0.03 3.26
N PRO A 114 -5.00 1.02 3.63
CA PRO A 114 -4.59 1.22 5.02
C PRO A 114 -5.76 1.35 5.98
N SER A 115 -6.81 2.06 5.58
CA SER A 115 -7.99 2.29 6.42
C SER A 115 -8.80 1.03 6.70
N THR A 116 -8.70 0.02 5.82
CA THR A 116 -9.41 -1.25 5.95
C THR A 116 -8.79 -2.13 7.04
N TYR A 117 -7.47 -2.04 7.23
CA TYR A 117 -6.72 -2.86 8.20
C TYR A 117 -6.44 -2.14 9.52
N LEU A 118 -6.74 -0.84 9.62
CA LEU A 118 -6.66 -0.13 10.90
C LEU A 118 -7.73 -0.67 11.87
N VAL A 119 -7.34 -0.79 13.14
CA VAL A 119 -8.26 -1.13 14.23
C VAL A 119 -9.31 -0.03 14.35
N SER A 120 -10.49 -0.26 13.78
CA SER A 120 -11.67 0.57 13.95
C SER A 120 -12.66 -0.17 14.86
N LEU A 121 -13.43 0.55 15.68
CA LEU A 121 -14.48 -0.05 16.53
C LEU A 121 -15.45 -0.96 15.75
N PRO A 122 -15.84 -0.64 14.49
CA PRO A 122 -16.60 -1.56 13.65
C PRO A 122 -15.90 -2.88 13.32
N ASN A 123 -14.57 -2.90 13.22
CA ASN A 123 -13.80 -4.12 12.91
C ASN A 123 -13.61 -5.06 14.13
N LEU A 124 -14.09 -4.65 15.31
CA LEU A 124 -14.03 -5.43 16.55
C LEU A 124 -15.36 -6.16 16.90
N PHE A 125 -16.43 -5.96 16.12
CA PHE A 125 -17.76 -6.53 16.37
C PHE A 125 -18.37 -7.20 15.14
#